data_AF-A0A0D0DWW1-F1
#
_entry.id   AF-A0A0D0DWW1-F1
#
_cell.length_a   1.000
_cell.length_b   1.000
_cell.length_c   1.000
_cell.angle_alpha   90.00
_cell.angle_beta   90.00
_cell.angle_gamma   90.00
#
_symmetry.space_group_name_H-M   'P 1'
#
loop_
_entity.id
_entity.type
_entity.pdbx_description
1 polymer ?
#
loop_
_entity_poly.entity_id
_entity_poly.type
_entity_poly.pdbx_seq_one_letter_code
_entity_poly.pdbx_strand_id
1 'polypeptide(L)'
;MSGNDELRTLLNKQLLAAARQQGNVDELLSNPQHRDPEDANNFMFDINCTDVLGNTPLHLAVSSGSIENVNLLIESEAGCDVDPQNFQGDTPLHLAVQIQDTEIRRGIVEALVDAGADASYVLSVAISDIAEFDRAPQY
;
A
#
# COMPACT_ATOMS: atom_id res chain seq x y z
N MET A 1 4.72 -24.31 16.52
CA MET A 1 4.84 -23.29 15.46
C MET A 1 6.11 -23.62 14.70
N SER A 2 6.00 -23.89 13.41
CA SER A 2 7.14 -24.30 12.58
C SER A 2 8.10 -23.12 12.44
N GLY A 3 9.42 -23.36 12.33
CA GLY A 3 10.39 -22.27 12.14
C GLY A 3 10.11 -21.40 10.91
N ASN A 4 9.44 -21.98 9.90
CA ASN A 4 9.00 -21.25 8.71
C ASN A 4 7.87 -20.25 9.00
N ASP A 5 6.97 -20.53 9.96
CA ASP A 5 5.87 -19.61 10.31
C ASP A 5 6.40 -18.32 10.96
N GLU A 6 7.45 -18.46 11.77
CA GLU A 6 8.10 -17.33 12.45
C GLU A 6 8.86 -16.44 11.45
N LEU A 7 9.57 -17.05 10.49
CA LEU A 7 10.26 -16.33 9.43
C LEU A 7 9.27 -15.58 8.53
N ARG A 8 8.18 -16.22 8.10
CA ARG A 8 7.11 -15.57 7.31
C ARG A 8 6.55 -14.36 8.04
N THR A 9 6.26 -14.51 9.33
CA THR A 9 5.74 -13.42 10.17
C THR A 9 6.73 -12.26 10.30
N LEU A 10 8.02 -12.57 10.44
CA LEU A 10 9.08 -11.57 10.53
C LEU A 10 9.22 -10.79 9.22
N LEU A 11 9.24 -11.49 8.08
CA LEU A 11 9.34 -10.88 6.76
C LEU A 11 8.12 -10.01 6.44
N ASN A 12 6.90 -10.44 6.79
CA ASN A 12 5.70 -9.61 6.63
C ASN A 12 5.81 -8.30 7.42
N LYS A 13 6.28 -8.35 8.67
CA LYS A 13 6.52 -7.15 9.48
C LYS A 13 7.61 -6.27 8.89
N GLN A 14 8.68 -6.86 8.36
CA GLN A 14 9.74 -6.12 7.67
C GLN A 14 9.22 -5.45 6.40
N LEU A 15 8.36 -6.12 5.62
CA LEU A 15 7.74 -5.56 4.43
C LEU A 15 6.85 -4.35 4.76
N LEU A 16 5.99 -4.47 5.78
CA LEU A 16 5.17 -3.35 6.26
C LEU A 16 6.05 -2.18 6.74
N ALA A 17 7.12 -2.47 7.47
CA ALA A 17 8.07 -1.46 7.95
C ALA A 17 8.89 -0.82 6.81
N ALA A 18 9.21 -1.60 5.78
CA ALA A 18 9.93 -1.16 4.59
C ALA A 18 9.04 -0.28 3.71
N ALA A 19 7.77 -0.62 3.52
CA ALA A 19 6.83 0.22 2.77
C ALA A 19 6.64 1.62 3.40
N ARG A 20 6.71 1.69 4.73
CA ARG A 20 6.68 2.94 5.49
C ARG A 20 7.97 3.78 5.35
N GLN A 21 9.11 3.17 5.04
CA GLN A 21 10.41 3.83 4.93
C GLN A 21 10.83 3.97 3.45
N GLN A 22 11.46 5.08 3.07
CA GLN A 22 11.91 5.25 1.69
C GLN A 22 13.04 4.24 1.36
N GLY A 23 12.91 3.47 0.27
CA GLY A 23 14.02 2.76 -0.37
C GLY A 23 14.37 1.35 0.13
N ASN A 24 13.53 0.68 0.94
CA ASN A 24 13.84 -0.64 1.49
C ASN A 24 13.02 -1.80 0.88
N VAL A 25 11.97 -1.51 0.10
CA VAL A 25 11.14 -2.57 -0.49
C VAL A 25 11.92 -3.36 -1.54
N ASP A 26 12.75 -2.69 -2.34
CA ASP A 26 13.61 -3.33 -3.34
C ASP A 26 14.54 -4.38 -2.73
N GLU A 27 15.15 -4.10 -1.57
CA GLU A 27 16.05 -5.04 -0.90
C GLU A 27 15.33 -6.33 -0.48
N LEU A 28 14.07 -6.21 -0.02
CA LEU A 28 13.24 -7.37 0.34
C LEU A 28 12.87 -8.22 -0.88
N LEU A 29 12.50 -7.58 -1.99
CA LEU A 29 12.11 -8.25 -3.25
C LEU A 29 13.31 -8.86 -3.99
N SER A 30 14.45 -8.16 -3.99
CA SER A 30 15.68 -8.55 -4.69
C SER A 30 16.51 -9.59 -3.92
N ASN A 31 16.27 -9.77 -2.61
CA ASN A 31 17.04 -10.72 -1.82
C ASN A 31 16.56 -12.17 -2.05
N PRO A 32 17.40 -13.05 -2.64
CA PRO A 32 17.02 -14.42 -2.97
C PRO A 32 16.77 -15.29 -1.73
N GLN A 33 17.21 -14.88 -0.54
CA GLN A 33 16.97 -15.61 0.71
C GLN A 33 15.51 -15.51 1.19
N HIS A 34 14.72 -14.58 0.64
CA HIS A 34 13.31 -14.45 0.96
C HIS A 34 12.41 -15.24 0.01
N ARG A 35 12.98 -16.01 -0.92
CA ARG A 35 12.23 -16.96 -1.76
C ARG A 35 12.02 -18.28 -1.03
N ASP A 36 10.87 -18.91 -1.28
CA ASP A 36 10.56 -20.20 -0.67
C ASP A 36 11.61 -21.24 -1.11
N PRO A 37 12.24 -21.96 -0.16
CA PRO A 37 13.26 -22.96 -0.48
C PRO A 37 12.68 -24.17 -1.24
N GLU A 38 11.37 -24.37 -1.15
CA GLU A 38 10.64 -25.43 -1.85
C GLU A 38 10.11 -24.96 -3.22
N ASP A 39 9.92 -23.65 -3.42
CA ASP A 39 9.45 -23.06 -4.68
C ASP A 39 10.14 -21.71 -4.92
N ALA A 40 11.18 -21.72 -5.76
CA ALA A 40 11.96 -20.53 -6.08
C ALA A 40 11.15 -19.45 -6.85
N ASN A 41 9.92 -19.73 -7.27
CA ASN A 41 9.04 -18.71 -7.86
C ASN A 41 8.13 -18.05 -6.82
N ASN A 42 8.07 -18.57 -5.59
CA ASN A 42 7.24 -18.02 -4.52
C ASN A 42 8.07 -17.29 -3.46
N PHE A 43 7.48 -16.28 -2.84
CA PHE A 43 8.11 -15.53 -1.75
C PHE A 43 7.67 -16.08 -0.38
N MET A 44 8.61 -16.11 0.57
CA MET A 44 8.37 -16.48 1.97
C MET A 44 7.61 -15.38 2.74
N PHE A 45 7.10 -14.37 2.07
CA PHE A 45 6.27 -13.32 2.65
C PHE A 45 5.02 -13.13 1.81
N ASP A 46 4.02 -12.55 2.45
CA ASP A 46 2.77 -12.19 1.80
C ASP A 46 2.81 -10.68 1.48
N ILE A 47 2.81 -10.35 0.18
CA ILE A 47 2.82 -8.96 -0.28
C ILE A 47 1.54 -8.22 0.12
N ASN A 48 0.45 -8.94 0.37
CA ASN A 48 -0.84 -8.41 0.79
C ASN A 48 -1.05 -8.55 2.31
N CYS A 49 0.02 -8.78 3.08
CA CYS A 49 -0.05 -8.80 4.54
C CYS A 49 -0.60 -7.48 5.09
N THR A 50 -1.21 -7.51 6.27
CA THR A 50 -1.79 -6.32 6.88
C THR A 50 -1.20 -6.04 8.25
N ASP A 51 -1.01 -4.77 8.58
CA ASP A 51 -0.72 -4.34 9.95
C ASP A 51 -1.98 -4.37 10.84
N VAL A 52 -1.83 -3.97 12.11
CA VAL A 52 -2.90 -3.91 13.12
C VAL A 52 -4.11 -3.03 12.74
N LEU A 53 -3.96 -2.16 11.74
CA LEU A 53 -5.03 -1.30 11.20
C LEU A 53 -5.66 -1.85 9.92
N GLY A 54 -5.26 -3.05 9.46
CA GLY A 54 -5.68 -3.59 8.17
C GLY A 54 -4.97 -2.95 6.97
N ASN A 55 -3.96 -2.11 7.20
CA ASN A 55 -3.19 -1.48 6.12
C ASN A 55 -2.23 -2.49 5.50
N THR A 56 -2.28 -2.61 4.18
CA THR A 56 -1.30 -3.37 3.38
C THR A 56 0.00 -2.58 3.16
N PRO A 57 1.09 -3.22 2.72
CA PRO A 57 2.30 -2.51 2.30
C PRO A 57 1.99 -1.38 1.32
N LEU A 58 1.06 -1.59 0.38
CA LEU A 58 0.66 -0.57 -0.58
C LEU A 58 0.04 0.66 0.09
N HIS A 59 -0.83 0.49 1.09
CA HIS A 59 -1.36 1.62 1.89
C HIS A 59 -0.22 2.41 2.55
N LEU A 60 0.75 1.72 3.13
CA LEU A 60 1.87 2.35 3.85
C LEU A 60 2.82 3.07 2.88
N ALA A 61 3.08 2.51 1.70
CA ALA A 61 3.88 3.13 0.65
C ALA A 61 3.23 4.39 0.10
N VAL A 62 1.91 4.36 -0.10
CA VAL A 62 1.13 5.53 -0.52
C VAL A 62 1.14 6.60 0.57
N SER A 63 0.85 6.21 1.82
CA SER A 63 0.84 7.14 2.95
C SER A 63 2.21 7.77 3.22
N SER A 64 3.31 7.09 2.87
CA SER A 64 4.66 7.64 2.98
C SER A 64 5.04 8.57 1.82
N GLY A 65 4.21 8.63 0.76
CA GLY A 65 4.48 9.43 -0.44
C GLY A 65 5.60 8.85 -1.32
N SER A 66 5.92 7.56 -1.17
CA SER A 66 7.04 6.94 -1.84
C SER A 66 6.60 6.30 -3.17
N ILE A 67 6.65 7.06 -4.27
CA ILE A 67 6.32 6.57 -5.62
C ILE A 67 7.12 5.31 -5.97
N GLU A 68 8.41 5.29 -5.62
CA GLU A 68 9.29 4.14 -5.89
C GLU A 68 8.80 2.87 -5.20
N ASN A 69 8.47 2.92 -3.91
CA ASN A 69 7.92 1.77 -3.19
C ASN A 69 6.56 1.35 -3.77
N VAL A 70 5.72 2.30 -4.20
CA VAL A 70 4.43 1.99 -4.84
C VAL A 70 4.65 1.22 -6.14
N ASN A 71 5.53 1.71 -7.02
CA ASN A 71 5.84 1.04 -8.28
C ASN A 71 6.46 -0.35 -8.05
N LEU A 72 7.41 -0.48 -7.11
CA LEU A 72 8.04 -1.76 -6.80
C LEU A 72 7.03 -2.80 -6.30
N LEU A 73 6.05 -2.40 -5.49
CA LEU A 73 5.00 -3.30 -5.00
C LEU A 73 4.04 -3.70 -6.13
N ILE A 74 3.63 -2.75 -6.97
CA ILE A 74 2.72 -2.98 -8.11
C ILE A 74 3.37 -3.86 -9.18
N GLU A 75 4.62 -3.57 -9.54
CA GLU A 75 5.38 -4.32 -10.54
C GLU A 75 5.92 -5.66 -9.99
N SER A 76 5.69 -5.95 -8.71
CA SER A 76 6.14 -7.19 -8.09
C SER A 76 5.42 -8.40 -8.69
N GLU A 77 6.20 -9.42 -9.06
CA GLU A 77 5.69 -10.72 -9.52
C GLU A 77 4.90 -11.48 -8.43
N ALA A 78 4.95 -11.02 -7.17
CA ALA A 78 4.22 -11.60 -6.05
C ALA A 78 2.69 -11.39 -6.15
N GLY A 79 2.21 -10.49 -7.01
CA GLY A 79 0.78 -10.21 -7.19
C GLY A 79 0.21 -9.33 -6.07
N CYS A 80 0.56 -8.04 -6.08
CA CYS A 80 0.05 -7.08 -5.13
C CYS A 80 -1.38 -6.65 -5.47
N ASP A 81 -2.26 -6.66 -4.47
CA ASP A 81 -3.61 -6.11 -4.59
C ASP A 81 -3.57 -4.59 -4.57
N VAL A 82 -4.19 -3.95 -5.58
CA VAL A 82 -4.18 -2.48 -5.75
C VAL A 82 -5.34 -1.76 -5.04
N ASP A 83 -6.45 -2.45 -4.79
CA ASP A 83 -7.65 -1.94 -4.12
C ASP A 83 -8.02 -2.64 -2.78
N PRO A 84 -7.08 -3.09 -1.93
CA PRO A 84 -7.44 -3.63 -0.63
C PRO A 84 -8.08 -2.53 0.22
N GLN A 85 -9.09 -2.87 1.01
CA GLN A 85 -9.68 -1.96 1.99
C GLN A 85 -9.08 -2.24 3.37
N ASN A 86 -8.61 -1.19 4.06
CA ASN A 86 -8.21 -1.28 5.45
C ASN A 86 -9.43 -1.34 6.40
N PHE A 87 -9.21 -1.37 7.72
CA PHE A 87 -10.32 -1.41 8.69
C PHE A 87 -11.18 -0.13 8.75
N GLN A 88 -10.73 0.96 8.13
CA GLN A 88 -11.51 2.18 7.95
C GLN A 88 -12.32 2.17 6.65
N GLY A 89 -12.12 1.17 5.79
CA GLY A 89 -12.72 1.09 4.45
C GLY A 89 -11.94 1.88 3.38
N ASP A 90 -10.81 2.47 3.76
CA ASP A 90 -9.95 3.21 2.84
C ASP A 90 -9.15 2.24 1.98
N THR A 91 -9.00 2.56 0.70
CA THR A 91 -8.08 1.90 -0.23
C THR A 91 -6.78 2.71 -0.36
N PRO A 92 -5.71 2.17 -0.96
CA PRO A 92 -4.50 2.94 -1.21
C PRO A 92 -4.79 4.23 -1.98
N LEU A 93 -5.74 4.20 -2.93
CA LEU A 93 -6.15 5.38 -3.68
C LEU A 93 -6.85 6.45 -2.81
N HIS A 94 -7.61 6.06 -1.78
CA HIS A 94 -8.17 7.00 -0.80
C HIS A 94 -7.07 7.72 -0.01
N LEU A 95 -5.98 7.02 0.32
CA LEU A 95 -4.83 7.65 0.99
C LEU A 95 -4.04 8.56 0.05
N ALA A 96 -3.95 8.20 -1.23
CA ALA A 96 -3.20 8.97 -2.22
C ALA A 96 -3.76 10.39 -2.38
N VAL A 97 -5.09 10.57 -2.35
CA VAL A 97 -5.71 11.89 -2.51
C VAL A 97 -5.46 12.83 -1.32
N GLN A 98 -5.20 12.27 -0.13
CA GLN A 98 -4.88 13.03 1.09
C GLN A 98 -3.44 13.56 1.10
N ILE A 99 -2.59 13.14 0.14
CA ILE A 99 -1.22 13.62 0.02
C ILE A 99 -1.22 15.11 -0.35
N GLN A 100 -0.54 15.92 0.45
CA GLN A 100 -0.44 17.37 0.25
C GLN A 100 0.41 17.73 -0.99
N ASP A 101 1.50 16.99 -1.20
CA ASP A 101 2.38 17.18 -2.34
C ASP A 101 1.71 16.75 -3.64
N THR A 102 1.38 17.75 -4.46
CA THR A 102 0.59 17.52 -5.69
C THR A 102 1.32 16.67 -6.72
N GLU A 103 2.64 16.82 -6.82
CA GLU A 103 3.48 16.02 -7.72
C GLU A 103 3.50 14.54 -7.30
N ILE A 104 3.70 14.28 -5.99
CA ILE A 104 3.73 12.93 -5.43
C ILE A 104 2.36 12.28 -5.55
N ARG A 105 1.31 13.00 -5.15
CA ARG A 105 -0.07 12.56 -5.29
C ARG A 105 -0.38 12.15 -6.73
N ARG A 106 -0.03 12.99 -7.71
CA ARG A 106 -0.30 12.70 -9.11
C ARG A 106 0.43 11.42 -9.55
N GLY A 107 1.72 11.30 -9.26
CA GLY A 107 2.49 10.11 -9.63
C GLY A 107 1.95 8.82 -9.01
N ILE A 108 1.54 8.86 -7.74
CA ILE A 108 0.96 7.69 -7.07
C ILE A 108 -0.43 7.34 -7.61
N VAL A 109 -1.28 8.34 -7.84
CA VAL A 109 -2.62 8.14 -8.42
C VAL A 109 -2.50 7.55 -9.82
N GLU A 110 -1.60 8.08 -10.66
CA GLU A 110 -1.33 7.55 -12.00
C GLU A 110 -0.88 6.08 -11.92
N ALA A 111 0.12 5.77 -11.07
CA ALA A 111 0.61 4.40 -10.92
C ALA A 111 -0.48 3.41 -10.47
N LEU A 112 -1.31 3.78 -9.50
CA LEU A 112 -2.42 2.95 -9.03
C LEU A 112 -3.47 2.73 -10.12
N VAL A 113 -3.86 3.79 -10.84
CA VAL A 113 -4.86 3.71 -11.91
C VAL A 113 -4.34 2.89 -13.09
N ASP A 114 -3.08 3.06 -13.48
CA ASP A 114 -2.44 2.24 -14.52
C ASP A 114 -2.36 0.76 -14.12
N ALA A 115 -2.19 0.49 -12.83
CA ALA A 115 -2.26 -0.86 -12.27
C ALA A 115 -3.69 -1.45 -12.20
N GLY A 116 -4.71 -0.65 -12.54
CA GLY A 116 -6.11 -1.07 -12.56
C GLY A 116 -6.90 -0.74 -11.31
N ALA A 117 -6.40 0.14 -10.43
CA ALA A 117 -7.15 0.60 -9.26
C ALA A 117 -8.43 1.33 -9.67
N ASP A 118 -9.53 1.07 -8.97
CA ASP A 118 -10.82 1.65 -9.29
C ASP A 118 -10.88 3.13 -8.86
N ALA A 119 -10.84 4.01 -9.86
CA ALA A 119 -10.95 5.46 -9.66
C ALA A 119 -12.33 5.92 -9.14
N SER A 120 -13.35 5.06 -9.03
CA SER A 120 -14.62 5.44 -8.43
C SER A 120 -14.49 5.81 -6.95
N TYR A 121 -13.47 5.29 -6.27
CA TYR A 121 -13.22 5.52 -4.86
C TYR A 121 -12.76 6.96 -4.53
N VAL A 122 -12.13 7.68 -5.47
CA VAL A 122 -11.73 9.09 -5.25
C VAL A 122 -12.91 10.05 -5.17
N LEU A 123 -14.08 9.68 -5.72
CA LEU A 123 -15.30 10.49 -5.60
C LEU A 123 -15.85 10.47 -4.17
N SER A 124 -15.70 9.38 -3.42
CA SER A 124 -16.23 9.29 -2.05
C SER A 124 -15.52 10.27 -1.09
N VAL A 125 -14.21 10.44 -1.26
CA VAL A 125 -13.40 11.35 -0.43
C VAL A 125 -13.73 12.81 -0.76
N ALA A 126 -13.83 13.16 -2.05
CA ALA A 126 -14.21 14.51 -2.46
C ALA A 126 -15.60 14.93 -1.93
N ILE A 127 -16.54 13.99 -1.78
CA ILE A 127 -17.87 14.29 -1.22
C ILE A 127 -17.80 14.58 0.29
N SER A 128 -16.81 14.01 1.00
CA SER A 128 -16.64 14.23 2.44
C SER A 128 -16.13 15.65 2.75
N ASP A 129 -15.21 16.19 1.93
CA ASP A 129 -14.74 17.58 2.05
C ASP A 129 -15.81 18.62 1.65
N ILE A 130 -16.74 18.27 0.76
CA ILE A 130 -17.85 19.17 0.38
C ILE A 130 -18.90 19.27 1.51
N ALA A 131 -18.97 18.30 2.43
CA ALA A 131 -19.95 18.29 3.51
C ALA A 131 -19.62 19.23 4.69
N GLU A 132 -18.38 19.72 4.83
CA GLU A 132 -18.01 20.65 5.90
C GLU A 132 -18.11 22.13 5.50
N PHE A 133 -18.23 22.46 4.21
CA PHE A 133 -18.29 23.86 3.75
C PHE A 133 -19.70 24.49 3.84
N ASP A 134 -20.75 23.71 4.11
CA ASP A 134 -22.14 24.20 4.19
C ASP A 134 -22.71 24.30 5.61
N ARG A 135 -21.86 24.29 6.66
CA ARG A 135 -22.25 24.84 7.96
C ARG A 135 -22.01 26.35 8.00
N ALA A 136 -22.78 27.08 7.20
CA ALA A 136 -23.00 28.49 7.46
C ALA A 136 -23.55 28.67 8.90
N PRO A 137 -23.10 29.69 9.65
CA PRO A 137 -23.58 29.92 11.01
C PRO A 137 -25.09 30.19 10.97
N GLN A 138 -25.84 29.37 11.70
CA GLN A 138 -27.26 29.65 11.96
C GLN A 138 -27.32 30.96 12.78
N TYR A 139 -27.95 31.98 12.18
CA TYR A 139 -28.28 33.25 12.81
C TYR A 139 -29.24 33.08 13.99
#